data_AF-A0A2U1T9M2-F1
#
_entry.id   AF-A0A2U1T9M2-F1
#
_cell.length_a   1.000
_cell.length_b   1.000
_cell.length_c   1.000
_cell.angle_alpha   90.00
_cell.angle_beta   90.00
_cell.angle_gamma   90.00
#
_symmetry.space_group_name_H-M   'P 1'
#
loop_
_entity.id
_entity.type
_entity.pdbx_description
1 polymer ?
#
loop_
_entity_poly.entity_id
_entity_poly.type
_entity_poly.pdbx_seq_one_letter_code
_entity_poly.pdbx_strand_id
1 'polypeptide(L)'
;MSNGKLILVRHGQSEWNKSNQFTGWVDVNLTDKGREEGANAGRLMWEKDALPDIVYTSLLRRAITTANIALDACDRHWIPVVRNWRLNERHYGKLQGLNKAEIREEFGEEQFMTWRRSYDTPPPEIDPDNEYAQTDDPRYFNLPQVPRTECLKDVVERFVPYFTDNILPHAMKGENVMVAAHGNSLRALVKYLDKISEEDIAGLNIPTGMPLVYEITAEGDVVNPGGTYLDPEAAEAGAAAVANQGQK
;
A
#
# COMPACT_ATOMS: atom_id res chain seq x y z
N MET A 1 -7.26 -29.02 -3.59
CA MET A 1 -7.17 -27.75 -4.34
C MET A 1 -5.78 -27.19 -4.10
N SER A 2 -5.16 -26.54 -5.09
CA SER A 2 -3.90 -25.82 -4.86
C SER A 2 -4.16 -24.60 -3.96
N ASN A 3 -3.17 -24.19 -3.17
CA ASN A 3 -3.23 -22.96 -2.39
C ASN A 3 -3.40 -21.75 -3.33
N GLY A 4 -4.17 -20.75 -2.91
CA GLY A 4 -4.29 -19.49 -3.65
C GLY A 4 -3.12 -18.57 -3.36
N LYS A 5 -2.79 -17.69 -4.31
CA LYS A 5 -1.72 -16.69 -4.14
C LYS A 5 -2.32 -15.33 -3.83
N LEU A 6 -1.88 -14.71 -2.74
CA LEU A 6 -2.13 -13.30 -2.45
C LEU A 6 -0.90 -12.48 -2.88
N ILE A 7 -1.05 -11.69 -3.93
CA ILE A 7 0.03 -10.95 -4.59
C ILE A 7 -0.09 -9.47 -4.20
N LEU A 8 0.74 -9.02 -3.27
CA LEU A 8 0.75 -7.65 -2.78
C LEU A 8 1.68 -6.80 -3.64
N VAL A 9 1.16 -5.71 -4.20
CA VAL A 9 1.92 -4.79 -5.04
C VAL A 9 1.76 -3.37 -4.52
N ARG A 10 2.85 -2.81 -3.97
CA ARG A 10 2.90 -1.38 -3.68
C ARG A 10 2.99 -0.61 -5.00
N HIS A 11 2.20 0.45 -5.13
CA HIS A 11 2.28 1.32 -6.30
C HIS A 11 3.73 1.81 -6.57
N GLY A 12 4.03 2.09 -7.84
CA GLY A 12 5.33 2.65 -8.24
C GLY A 12 5.56 4.07 -7.70
N GLN A 13 6.74 4.63 -7.92
CA GLN A 13 7.08 6.00 -7.49
C GLN A 13 6.03 7.03 -7.94
N SER A 14 5.46 7.76 -6.98
CA SER A 14 4.60 8.92 -7.27
C SER A 14 5.39 10.22 -7.37
N GLU A 15 4.78 11.25 -7.97
CA GLU A 15 5.33 12.61 -8.03
C GLU A 15 5.78 13.09 -6.64
N TRP A 16 4.96 12.86 -5.61
CA TRP A 16 5.27 13.28 -4.25
C TRP A 16 6.22 12.37 -3.50
N ASN A 17 6.40 11.12 -3.93
CA ASN A 17 7.53 10.33 -3.44
C ASN A 17 8.85 10.88 -3.99
N LYS A 18 8.87 11.32 -5.25
CA LYS A 18 10.05 11.92 -5.88
C LYS A 18 10.42 13.28 -5.26
N SER A 19 9.44 14.13 -4.95
CA SER A 19 9.65 15.41 -4.28
C SER A 19 9.75 15.34 -2.75
N ASN A 20 9.78 14.13 -2.17
CA ASN A 20 9.93 13.88 -0.72
C ASN A 20 8.79 14.46 0.14
N GLN A 21 7.57 14.59 -0.40
CA GLN A 21 6.40 15.08 0.33
C GLN A 21 5.63 13.94 1.02
N PHE A 22 4.93 14.26 2.10
CA PHE A 22 3.89 13.39 2.66
C PHE A 22 2.64 13.44 1.78
N THR A 23 2.24 12.28 1.26
CA THR A 23 1.11 12.19 0.32
C THR A 23 -0.22 11.91 0.99
N GLY A 24 -0.32 10.81 1.73
CA GLY A 24 -1.58 10.35 2.31
C GLY A 24 -2.66 10.16 1.25
N TRP A 25 -3.81 10.75 1.47
CA TRP A 25 -4.96 10.61 0.58
C TRP A 25 -4.96 11.61 -0.58
N VAL A 26 -3.98 12.52 -0.65
CA VAL A 26 -3.82 13.38 -1.82
C VAL A 26 -3.59 12.53 -3.06
N ASP A 27 -4.40 12.78 -4.09
CA ASP A 27 -4.48 11.93 -5.27
C ASP A 27 -3.46 12.39 -6.32
N VAL A 28 -2.20 11.99 -6.16
CA VAL A 28 -1.08 12.36 -7.05
C VAL A 28 -0.81 11.32 -8.13
N ASN A 29 -0.16 11.71 -9.22
CA ASN A 29 0.17 10.76 -10.30
C ASN A 29 1.42 9.93 -10.00
N LEU A 30 1.58 8.86 -10.78
CA LEU A 30 2.86 8.17 -10.93
C LEU A 30 3.82 9.01 -11.78
N THR A 31 5.12 8.91 -11.49
CA THR A 31 6.17 9.34 -12.42
C THR A 31 6.34 8.32 -13.55
N ASP A 32 7.11 8.64 -14.59
CA ASP A 32 7.46 7.67 -15.63
C ASP A 32 8.17 6.44 -15.05
N LYS A 33 9.09 6.66 -14.11
CA LYS A 33 9.71 5.59 -13.33
C LYS A 33 8.67 4.73 -12.60
N GLY A 34 7.67 5.35 -11.96
CA GLY A 34 6.60 4.62 -11.27
C GLY A 34 5.71 3.81 -12.22
N ARG A 35 5.55 4.26 -13.46
CA ARG A 35 4.85 3.50 -14.52
C ARG A 35 5.67 2.30 -14.96
N GLU A 36 6.97 2.47 -15.16
CA GLU A 36 7.90 1.37 -15.49
C GLU A 36 7.95 0.32 -14.38
N GLU A 37 7.98 0.75 -13.12
CA GLU A 37 7.89 -0.15 -11.95
C GLU A 37 6.59 -0.97 -11.97
N GLY A 38 5.44 -0.35 -12.32
CA GLY A 38 4.17 -1.06 -12.50
C GLY A 38 4.18 -2.06 -13.66
N ALA A 39 4.81 -1.71 -14.78
CA ALA A 39 4.96 -2.63 -15.91
C ALA A 39 5.85 -3.82 -15.56
N ASN A 40 6.94 -3.55 -14.82
CA ASN A 40 7.83 -4.60 -14.33
C ASN A 40 7.12 -5.57 -13.39
N ALA A 41 6.25 -5.07 -12.50
CA ALA A 41 5.42 -5.91 -11.63
C ALA A 41 4.59 -6.91 -12.45
N GLY A 42 3.96 -6.46 -13.54
CA GLY A 42 3.22 -7.30 -14.47
C GLY A 42 4.09 -8.35 -15.16
N ARG A 43 5.25 -7.94 -15.69
CA ARG A 43 6.21 -8.88 -16.31
C ARG A 43 6.65 -9.97 -15.34
N LEU A 44 7.02 -9.60 -14.12
CA LEU A 44 7.40 -10.56 -13.07
C LEU A 44 6.27 -11.55 -12.76
N MET A 45 5.02 -11.07 -12.65
CA MET A 45 3.85 -11.95 -12.44
C MET A 45 3.67 -12.94 -13.61
N TRP A 46 3.89 -12.50 -14.85
CA TRP A 46 3.82 -13.37 -16.02
C TRP A 46 4.96 -14.40 -16.06
N GLU A 47 6.20 -13.96 -15.87
CA GLU A 47 7.40 -14.82 -15.90
C GLU A 47 7.42 -15.89 -14.81
N LYS A 48 6.80 -15.60 -13.65
CA LYS A 48 6.77 -16.48 -12.48
C LYS A 48 5.47 -17.26 -12.31
N ASP A 49 4.59 -17.24 -13.32
CA ASP A 49 3.28 -17.90 -13.29
C ASP A 49 2.44 -17.53 -12.05
N ALA A 50 2.42 -16.23 -11.75
CA ALA A 50 1.65 -15.61 -10.68
C ALA A 50 0.59 -14.68 -11.29
N LEU A 51 -0.15 -15.18 -12.28
CA LEU A 51 -1.17 -14.41 -12.99
C LEU A 51 -2.41 -14.24 -12.12
N PRO A 52 -2.92 -13.00 -11.92
CA PRO A 52 -4.10 -12.76 -11.10
C PRO A 52 -5.41 -13.16 -11.80
N ASP A 53 -6.36 -13.62 -11.00
CA ASP A 53 -7.76 -13.88 -11.37
C ASP A 53 -8.69 -12.75 -10.96
N ILE A 54 -8.30 -11.95 -9.95
CA ILE A 54 -9.01 -10.75 -9.50
C ILE A 54 -8.03 -9.72 -8.93
N VAL A 55 -8.33 -8.43 -9.11
CA VAL A 55 -7.57 -7.32 -8.53
C VAL A 55 -8.40 -6.54 -7.52
N TYR A 56 -7.79 -6.23 -6.38
CA TYR A 56 -8.25 -5.22 -5.44
C TYR A 56 -7.31 -4.02 -5.44
N THR A 57 -7.86 -2.81 -5.47
CA THR A 57 -7.07 -1.58 -5.35
C THR A 57 -7.78 -0.50 -4.53
N SER A 58 -7.03 0.53 -4.15
CA SER A 58 -7.54 1.71 -3.46
C SER A 58 -8.39 2.62 -4.36
N LEU A 59 -8.85 3.75 -3.83
CA LEU A 59 -9.48 4.82 -4.61
C LEU A 59 -8.48 5.87 -5.14
N LEU A 60 -7.18 5.64 -4.98
CA LEU A 60 -6.12 6.59 -5.34
C LEU A 60 -5.48 6.21 -6.67
N ARG A 61 -5.38 7.20 -7.58
CA ARG A 61 -5.02 7.03 -8.99
C ARG A 61 -3.68 6.33 -9.19
N ARG A 62 -2.72 6.56 -8.31
CA ARG A 62 -1.39 5.92 -8.38
C ARG A 62 -1.46 4.40 -8.26
N ALA A 63 -2.26 3.87 -7.34
CA ALA A 63 -2.43 2.42 -7.19
C ALA A 63 -3.30 1.84 -8.30
N ILE A 64 -4.37 2.55 -8.70
CA ILE A 64 -5.23 2.16 -9.84
C ILE A 64 -4.40 2.10 -11.14
N THR A 65 -3.54 3.09 -11.38
CA THR A 65 -2.69 3.15 -12.56
C THR A 65 -1.64 2.04 -12.53
N THR A 66 -1.02 1.77 -11.37
CA THR A 66 -0.11 0.62 -11.24
C THR A 66 -0.82 -0.70 -11.55
N ALA A 67 -2.03 -0.91 -11.03
CA ALA A 67 -2.82 -2.11 -11.33
C ALA A 67 -3.07 -2.27 -12.84
N ASN A 68 -3.57 -1.22 -13.49
CA ASN A 68 -3.86 -1.26 -14.93
C ASN A 68 -2.61 -1.54 -15.78
N ILE A 69 -1.47 -0.92 -15.46
CA ILE A 69 -0.21 -1.15 -16.18
C ILE A 69 0.30 -2.58 -15.94
N ALA A 70 0.20 -3.09 -14.71
CA ALA A 70 0.61 -4.47 -14.41
C ALA A 70 -0.26 -5.49 -15.15
N LEU A 71 -1.57 -5.27 -15.21
CA LEU A 71 -2.51 -6.11 -15.98
C LEU A 71 -2.25 -6.09 -17.48
N ASP A 72 -1.85 -4.95 -18.03
CA ASP A 72 -1.40 -4.83 -19.43
C ASP A 72 -0.19 -5.71 -19.69
N ALA A 73 0.82 -5.61 -18.83
CA ALA A 73 2.08 -6.32 -18.99
C ALA A 73 1.98 -7.84 -18.78
N CYS A 74 0.94 -8.34 -18.11
CA CYS A 74 0.69 -9.78 -17.94
C CYS A 74 -0.53 -10.32 -18.72
N ASP A 75 -1.08 -9.52 -19.65
CA ASP A 75 -2.22 -9.88 -20.51
C ASP A 75 -3.47 -10.33 -19.73
N ARG A 76 -3.85 -9.56 -18.70
CA ARG A 76 -4.97 -9.84 -17.80
C ARG A 76 -5.96 -8.69 -17.63
N HIS A 77 -6.03 -7.74 -18.56
CA HIS A 77 -6.96 -6.59 -18.48
C HIS A 77 -8.44 -6.93 -18.26
N TRP A 78 -8.87 -8.09 -18.73
CA TRP A 78 -10.28 -8.50 -18.71
C TRP A 78 -10.76 -8.99 -17.34
N ILE A 79 -9.86 -9.23 -16.38
CA ILE A 79 -10.25 -9.78 -15.07
C ILE A 79 -10.98 -8.73 -14.22
N PRO A 80 -11.80 -9.16 -13.25
CA PRO A 80 -12.50 -8.23 -12.36
C PRO A 80 -11.53 -7.35 -11.55
N VAL A 81 -11.88 -6.06 -11.42
CA VAL A 81 -11.15 -5.09 -10.59
C VAL A 81 -12.11 -4.42 -9.61
N VAL A 82 -11.83 -4.58 -8.31
CA VAL A 82 -12.61 -4.01 -7.22
C VAL A 82 -11.84 -2.86 -6.56
N ARG A 83 -12.51 -1.74 -6.31
CA ARG A 83 -11.90 -0.55 -5.71
C ARG A 83 -12.56 -0.23 -4.37
N ASN A 84 -11.76 0.05 -3.34
CA ASN A 84 -12.31 0.41 -2.04
C ASN A 84 -11.38 1.35 -1.26
N TRP A 85 -11.96 2.32 -0.55
CA TRP A 85 -11.22 3.30 0.25
C TRP A 85 -10.43 2.65 1.39
N ARG A 86 -10.87 1.48 1.87
CA ARG A 86 -10.20 0.72 2.93
C ARG A 86 -8.80 0.26 2.53
N LEU A 87 -8.46 0.30 1.24
CA LEU A 87 -7.12 0.04 0.70
C LEU A 87 -6.29 1.32 0.51
N ASN A 88 -6.81 2.51 0.81
CA ASN A 88 -6.06 3.76 0.68
C ASN A 88 -4.82 3.76 1.60
N GLU A 89 -3.84 4.59 1.24
CA GLU A 89 -2.69 4.91 2.09
C GLU A 89 -3.14 5.44 3.47
N ARG A 90 -2.27 5.44 4.46
CA ARG A 90 -2.51 6.15 5.73
C ARG A 90 -2.79 7.64 5.47
N HIS A 91 -3.88 8.17 6.01
CA HIS A 91 -4.16 9.60 5.98
C HIS A 91 -3.11 10.35 6.84
N TYR A 92 -2.33 11.24 6.23
CA TYR A 92 -1.23 11.92 6.94
C TYR A 92 -1.66 13.20 7.67
N GLY A 93 -2.95 13.51 7.63
CA GLY A 93 -3.53 14.66 8.30
C GLY A 93 -2.87 15.96 7.85
N LYS A 94 -2.55 16.83 8.79
CA LYS A 94 -1.91 18.13 8.52
C LYS A 94 -0.57 18.02 7.79
N LEU A 95 0.08 16.85 7.81
CA LEU A 95 1.35 16.67 7.11
C LEU A 95 1.18 16.53 5.59
N GLN A 96 -0.02 16.29 5.08
CA GLN A 96 -0.26 16.15 3.62
C GLN A 96 0.25 17.41 2.88
N GLY A 97 1.08 17.19 1.86
CA GLY A 97 1.70 18.26 1.06
C GLY A 97 3.04 18.77 1.60
N LEU A 98 3.35 18.53 2.89
CA LEU A 98 4.58 19.03 3.50
C LEU A 98 5.79 18.17 3.12
N ASN A 99 6.96 18.80 3.00
CA ASN A 99 8.22 18.12 2.74
C ASN A 99 8.70 17.39 4.00
N LYS A 100 9.16 16.14 3.84
CA LYS A 100 9.63 15.32 4.96
C LYS A 100 10.90 15.85 5.61
N ALA A 101 11.83 16.39 4.82
CA ALA A 101 13.09 16.94 5.34
C ALA A 101 12.84 18.21 6.14
N GLU A 102 11.97 19.10 5.65
CA GLU A 102 11.58 20.33 6.35
C GLU A 102 10.88 20.02 7.68
N ILE A 103 9.94 19.07 7.69
CA ILE A 103 9.27 18.63 8.93
C ILE A 103 10.25 18.02 9.93
N ARG A 104 11.25 17.26 9.44
CA ARG A 104 12.31 16.70 10.27
C ARG A 104 13.19 17.80 10.88
N GLU A 105 13.53 18.83 10.11
CA GLU A 105 14.31 19.98 10.58
C GLU A 105 13.55 20.80 11.62
N GLU A 106 12.26 21.06 11.38
CA GLU A 106 11.42 21.89 12.25
C GLU A 106 11.07 21.18 13.57
N PHE A 107 10.66 19.91 13.52
CA PHE A 107 10.14 19.18 14.68
C PHE A 107 11.14 18.19 15.31
N GLY A 108 12.31 18.00 14.69
CA GLY A 108 13.34 17.08 15.13
C GLY A 108 13.07 15.61 14.75
N GLU A 109 14.12 14.78 14.88
CA GLU A 109 14.11 13.38 14.42
C GLU A 109 13.08 12.53 15.17
N GLU A 110 12.96 12.70 16.48
CA GLU A 110 12.09 11.90 17.33
C GLU A 110 10.60 12.09 16.97
N GLN A 111 10.17 13.34 16.80
CA GLN A 111 8.80 13.66 16.40
C GLN A 111 8.50 13.22 14.96
N PHE A 112 9.46 13.43 14.05
CA PHE A 112 9.35 12.97 12.66
C PHE A 112 9.20 11.44 12.58
N MET A 113 10.01 10.70 13.33
CA MET A 113 9.95 9.24 13.38
C MET A 113 8.67 8.74 14.05
N THR A 114 8.21 9.42 15.11
CA THR A 114 6.91 9.15 15.73
C THR A 114 5.78 9.24 14.69
N TRP A 115 5.63 10.35 13.98
CA TRP A 115 4.57 10.47 12.96
C TRP A 115 4.75 9.52 11.79
N ARG A 116 5.99 9.22 11.40
CA ARG A 116 6.26 8.36 10.25
C ARG A 116 6.03 6.89 10.58
N ARG A 117 6.38 6.42 11.79
CA ARG A 117 6.53 4.99 12.10
C ARG A 117 5.77 4.49 13.32
N SER A 118 5.28 5.38 14.20
CA SER A 118 4.45 4.95 15.33
C SER A 118 3.26 4.13 14.86
N TYR A 119 2.93 3.09 15.64
CA TYR A 119 1.81 2.23 15.37
C TYR A 119 0.48 2.92 15.69
N ASP A 120 0.39 3.58 16.85
CA ASP A 120 -0.85 4.05 17.46
C ASP A 120 -0.96 5.59 17.58
N THR A 121 0.10 6.32 17.22
CA THR A 121 0.13 7.78 17.34
C THR A 121 -0.07 8.43 15.98
N PRO A 122 -1.23 9.06 15.70
CA PRO A 122 -1.47 9.70 14.42
C PRO A 122 -0.74 11.06 14.32
N PRO A 123 -0.46 11.54 13.09
CA PRO A 123 -0.14 12.95 12.86
C PRO A 123 -1.28 13.89 13.29
N PRO A 124 -1.05 15.20 13.42
CA PRO A 124 -2.10 16.17 13.69
C PRO A 124 -3.22 16.14 12.63
N GLU A 125 -4.46 16.37 13.05
CA GLU A 125 -5.63 16.42 12.16
C GLU A 125 -5.51 17.54 11.12
N ILE A 126 -5.91 17.24 9.88
CA ILE A 126 -6.05 18.26 8.84
C ILE A 126 -7.27 19.14 9.11
N ASP A 127 -7.16 20.43 8.78
CA ASP A 127 -8.33 21.33 8.71
C ASP A 127 -9.24 20.89 7.55
N PRO A 128 -10.57 20.72 7.73
CA PRO A 128 -11.48 20.34 6.66
C PRO A 128 -11.45 21.28 5.46
N ASP A 129 -11.11 22.55 5.66
CA ASP A 129 -11.02 23.59 4.62
C ASP A 129 -9.62 23.67 3.97
N ASN A 130 -8.68 22.81 4.38
CA ASN A 130 -7.35 22.76 3.78
C ASN A 130 -7.42 22.29 2.32
N GLU A 131 -6.57 22.84 1.45
CA GLU A 131 -6.52 22.45 0.02
C GLU A 131 -6.22 20.96 -0.21
N TYR A 132 -5.57 20.29 0.74
CA TYR A 132 -5.25 18.86 0.71
C TYR A 132 -6.20 18.01 1.55
N ALA A 133 -7.29 18.54 2.07
CA ALA A 133 -8.32 17.76 2.73
C ALA A 133 -9.20 17.02 1.70
N GLN A 134 -9.65 15.82 2.05
CA GLN A 134 -10.55 15.00 1.22
C GLN A 134 -12.01 15.14 1.65
N THR A 135 -12.33 16.08 2.54
CA THR A 135 -13.64 16.26 3.20
C THR A 135 -14.80 16.24 2.20
N ASP A 136 -14.66 16.99 1.10
CA ASP A 136 -15.71 17.18 0.10
C ASP A 136 -15.46 16.40 -1.19
N ASP A 137 -14.49 15.48 -1.21
CA ASP A 137 -14.22 14.68 -2.41
C ASP A 137 -15.37 13.69 -2.66
N PRO A 138 -16.06 13.77 -3.82
CA PRO A 138 -17.22 12.93 -4.11
C PRO A 138 -16.95 11.43 -4.03
N ARG A 139 -15.69 10.97 -4.15
CA ARG A 139 -15.38 9.52 -4.02
C ARG A 139 -15.64 8.97 -2.62
N TYR A 140 -15.75 9.82 -1.61
CA TYR A 140 -15.95 9.45 -0.21
C TYR A 140 -17.35 9.77 0.33
N PHE A 141 -18.30 10.11 -0.54
CA PHE A 141 -19.65 10.53 -0.14
C PHE A 141 -20.43 9.52 0.74
N ASN A 142 -20.09 8.24 0.64
CA ASN A 142 -20.71 7.16 1.41
C ASN A 142 -20.03 6.90 2.77
N LEU A 143 -18.96 7.62 3.10
CA LEU A 143 -18.35 7.53 4.42
C LEU A 143 -19.15 8.37 5.41
N PRO A 144 -19.48 7.85 6.61
CA PRO A 144 -20.03 8.67 7.68
C PRO A 144 -19.14 9.86 8.01
N GLN A 145 -17.82 9.66 7.92
CA GLN A 145 -16.81 10.69 8.10
C GLN A 145 -15.54 10.31 7.32
N VAL A 146 -14.98 11.26 6.58
CA VAL A 146 -13.63 11.15 6.00
C VAL A 146 -12.61 11.33 7.12
N PRO A 147 -11.62 10.42 7.30
CA PRO A 147 -10.63 10.56 8.36
C PRO A 147 -9.82 11.84 8.17
N ARG A 148 -9.56 12.55 9.27
CA ARG A 148 -8.75 13.77 9.27
C ARG A 148 -7.27 13.51 9.53
N THR A 149 -6.95 12.31 10.02
CA THR A 149 -5.60 11.77 10.26
C THR A 149 -5.74 10.28 10.54
N GLU A 150 -4.68 9.52 10.34
CA GLU A 150 -4.60 8.10 10.69
C GLU A 150 -3.20 7.75 11.20
N CYS A 151 -3.11 6.90 12.22
CA CYS A 151 -1.93 6.12 12.56
C CYS A 151 -1.96 4.78 11.80
N LEU A 152 -1.00 3.87 12.05
CA LEU A 152 -1.02 2.56 11.38
C LEU A 152 -2.12 1.65 11.94
N LYS A 153 -2.45 1.76 13.24
CA LYS A 153 -3.54 1.03 13.88
C LYS A 153 -4.89 1.36 13.23
N ASP A 154 -5.19 2.63 12.97
CA ASP A 154 -6.44 3.02 12.28
C ASP A 154 -6.55 2.36 10.90
N VAL A 155 -5.42 2.27 10.17
CA VAL A 155 -5.35 1.57 8.87
C VAL A 155 -5.63 0.07 9.03
N VAL A 156 -5.08 -0.58 10.05
CA VAL A 156 -5.37 -1.99 10.39
C VAL A 156 -6.87 -2.17 10.65
N GLU A 157 -7.46 -1.32 11.50
CA GLU A 157 -8.87 -1.40 11.90
C GLU A 157 -9.83 -1.24 10.71
N ARG A 158 -9.51 -0.36 9.74
CA ARG A 158 -10.35 -0.23 8.54
C ARG A 158 -10.07 -1.28 7.46
N PHE A 159 -8.83 -1.78 7.33
CA PHE A 159 -8.45 -2.63 6.20
C PHE A 159 -8.65 -4.12 6.49
N VAL A 160 -8.23 -4.61 7.65
CA VAL A 160 -8.26 -6.04 7.97
C VAL A 160 -9.66 -6.63 7.86
N PRO A 161 -10.74 -6.01 8.38
CA PRO A 161 -12.09 -6.55 8.20
C PRO A 161 -12.51 -6.67 6.73
N TYR A 162 -12.13 -5.69 5.89
CA TYR A 162 -12.42 -5.77 4.47
C TYR A 162 -11.63 -6.86 3.77
N PHE A 163 -10.36 -7.04 4.16
CA PHE A 163 -9.52 -8.13 3.68
C PHE A 163 -10.13 -9.49 4.03
N THR A 164 -10.49 -9.73 5.30
CA THR A 164 -11.05 -11.01 5.74
C THR A 164 -12.38 -11.33 5.08
N ASP A 165 -13.23 -10.32 4.89
CA ASP A 165 -14.60 -10.53 4.41
C ASP A 165 -14.69 -10.60 2.88
N ASN A 166 -13.78 -9.93 2.16
CA ASN A 166 -13.90 -9.74 0.70
C ASN A 166 -12.70 -10.26 -0.09
N ILE A 167 -11.47 -10.22 0.44
CA ILE A 167 -10.25 -10.55 -0.32
C ILE A 167 -9.79 -11.98 -0.02
N LEU A 168 -9.61 -12.31 1.27
CA LEU A 168 -9.16 -13.61 1.74
C LEU A 168 -10.00 -14.79 1.20
N PRO A 169 -11.35 -14.70 1.09
CA PRO A 169 -12.15 -15.81 0.59
C PRO A 169 -11.85 -16.21 -0.85
N HIS A 170 -11.28 -15.32 -1.68
CA HIS A 170 -10.83 -15.68 -3.03
C HIS A 170 -9.56 -16.54 -2.96
N ALA A 171 -8.57 -16.12 -2.17
CA ALA A 171 -7.33 -16.88 -2.00
C ALA A 171 -7.58 -18.27 -1.36
N MET A 172 -8.50 -18.36 -0.40
CA MET A 172 -8.92 -19.64 0.19
C MET A 172 -9.59 -20.59 -0.82
N LYS A 173 -10.14 -20.07 -1.92
CA LYS A 173 -10.69 -20.89 -3.02
C LYS A 173 -9.63 -21.34 -4.04
N GLY A 174 -8.37 -20.96 -3.82
CA GLY A 174 -7.27 -21.25 -4.75
C GLY A 174 -7.08 -20.21 -5.85
N GLU A 175 -7.78 -19.06 -5.80
CA GLU A 175 -7.62 -17.98 -6.78
C GLU A 175 -6.35 -17.16 -6.51
N ASN A 176 -5.75 -16.61 -7.56
CA ASN A 176 -4.66 -15.65 -7.44
C ASN A 176 -5.23 -14.23 -7.32
N VAL A 177 -5.02 -13.59 -6.17
CA VAL A 177 -5.58 -12.29 -5.84
C VAL A 177 -4.48 -11.24 -5.82
N MET A 178 -4.53 -10.27 -6.72
CA MET A 178 -3.62 -9.12 -6.69
C MET A 178 -4.20 -7.99 -5.85
N VAL A 179 -3.41 -7.46 -4.91
CA VAL A 179 -3.74 -6.26 -4.12
C VAL A 179 -2.76 -5.14 -4.47
N ALA A 180 -3.20 -4.22 -5.33
CA ALA A 180 -2.44 -3.04 -5.72
C ALA A 180 -2.76 -1.87 -4.78
N ALA A 181 -1.87 -1.55 -3.85
CA ALA A 181 -2.14 -0.57 -2.79
C ALA A 181 -0.88 0.26 -2.42
N HIS A 182 -0.80 0.68 -1.16
CA HIS A 182 0.17 1.67 -0.68
C HIS A 182 1.07 1.11 0.42
N GLY A 183 2.07 1.91 0.83
CA GLY A 183 3.05 1.48 1.81
C GLY A 183 2.41 1.05 3.13
N ASN A 184 1.61 1.91 3.77
CA ASN A 184 1.08 1.60 5.10
C ASN A 184 -0.11 0.63 5.06
N SER A 185 -0.94 0.68 4.01
CA SER A 185 -2.03 -0.31 3.86
C SER A 185 -1.48 -1.72 3.69
N LEU A 186 -0.41 -1.90 2.90
CA LEU A 186 0.23 -3.21 2.76
C LEU A 186 1.01 -3.61 4.01
N ARG A 187 1.67 -2.67 4.72
CA ARG A 187 2.28 -2.97 6.04
C ARG A 187 1.25 -3.42 7.05
N ALA A 188 0.07 -2.80 7.09
CA ALA A 188 -1.04 -3.21 7.96
C ALA A 188 -1.50 -4.65 7.66
N LEU A 189 -1.58 -5.01 6.38
CA LEU A 189 -1.94 -6.38 5.99
C LEU A 189 -0.83 -7.39 6.31
N VAL A 190 0.42 -7.08 6.01
CA VAL A 190 1.57 -7.94 6.36
C VAL A 190 1.66 -8.13 7.88
N LYS A 191 1.42 -7.08 8.69
CA LYS A 191 1.33 -7.20 10.15
C LYS A 191 0.29 -8.24 10.57
N TYR A 192 -0.89 -8.23 9.94
CA TYR A 192 -1.95 -9.18 10.23
C TYR A 192 -1.58 -10.62 9.81
N LEU A 193 -1.06 -10.79 8.58
CA LEU A 193 -0.69 -12.09 8.03
C LEU A 193 0.43 -12.77 8.82
N ASP A 194 1.49 -12.02 9.14
CA ASP A 194 2.68 -12.53 9.81
C ASP A 194 2.63 -12.37 11.33
N LYS A 195 1.52 -11.86 11.88
CA LYS A 195 1.34 -11.59 13.32
C LYS A 195 2.48 -10.77 13.92
N ILE A 196 2.99 -9.81 13.16
CA ILE A 196 4.10 -8.93 13.58
C ILE A 196 3.65 -8.12 14.80
N SER A 197 4.55 -7.93 15.77
CA SER A 197 4.32 -7.14 16.99
C SER A 197 4.09 -5.64 16.67
N GLU A 198 3.73 -4.85 17.67
CA GLU A 198 3.60 -3.39 17.50
C GLU A 198 4.96 -2.70 17.46
N GLU A 199 5.96 -3.32 18.09
CA GLU A 199 7.34 -2.86 18.14
C GLU A 199 8.07 -3.10 16.82
N ASP A 200 7.90 -4.29 16.22
CA ASP A 200 8.66 -4.69 15.03
C ASP A 200 8.10 -4.09 13.73
N ILE A 201 6.80 -3.76 13.70
CA ILE A 201 6.15 -3.27 12.46
C ILE A 201 6.77 -1.95 11.97
N ALA A 202 7.33 -1.15 12.87
CA ALA A 202 8.02 0.10 12.54
C ALA A 202 9.17 -0.13 11.54
N GLY A 203 9.88 -1.26 11.67
CA GLY A 203 11.02 -1.63 10.83
C GLY A 203 10.66 -2.17 9.45
N LEU A 204 9.41 -2.61 9.23
CA LEU A 204 8.99 -3.17 7.95
C LEU A 204 8.96 -2.11 6.84
N ASN A 205 9.64 -2.40 5.73
CA ASN A 205 9.68 -1.55 4.53
C ASN A 205 9.25 -2.36 3.31
N ILE A 206 8.19 -1.92 2.65
CA ILE A 206 7.71 -2.57 1.42
C ILE A 206 8.22 -1.74 0.22
N PRO A 207 9.04 -2.31 -0.67
CA PRO A 207 9.56 -1.64 -1.86
C PRO A 207 8.44 -1.26 -2.84
N THR A 208 8.67 -0.24 -3.69
CA THR A 208 7.72 0.16 -4.74
C THR A 208 7.78 -0.79 -5.92
N GLY A 209 6.63 -1.17 -6.48
CA GLY A 209 6.54 -1.93 -7.73
C GLY A 209 7.00 -3.38 -7.69
N MET A 210 7.41 -3.93 -6.54
CA MET A 210 7.85 -5.32 -6.43
C MET A 210 6.72 -6.20 -5.88
N PRO A 211 6.24 -7.22 -6.63
CA PRO A 211 5.22 -8.13 -6.13
C PRO A 211 5.73 -9.03 -5.01
N LEU A 212 5.01 -9.03 -3.88
CA LEU A 212 5.22 -9.91 -2.74
C LEU A 212 4.11 -10.96 -2.69
N VAL A 213 4.45 -12.24 -2.77
CA VAL A 213 3.49 -13.34 -2.85
C VAL A 213 3.39 -14.08 -1.52
N TYR A 214 2.16 -14.17 -1.01
CA TYR A 214 1.78 -15.09 0.06
C TYR A 214 1.00 -16.26 -0.52
N GLU A 215 1.26 -17.46 -0.03
CA GLU A 215 0.46 -18.66 -0.31
C GLU A 215 -0.52 -18.90 0.83
N ILE A 216 -1.80 -19.01 0.47
CA ILE A 216 -2.92 -19.11 1.41
C ILE A 216 -3.60 -20.47 1.25
N THR A 217 -3.75 -21.21 2.35
CA THR A 217 -4.47 -22.49 2.36
C THR A 217 -5.98 -22.30 2.24
N ALA A 218 -6.71 -23.41 2.04
CA ALA A 218 -8.17 -23.38 2.04
C ALA A 218 -8.78 -22.95 3.38
N GLU A 219 -8.02 -23.11 4.47
CA GLU A 219 -8.37 -22.70 5.84
C GLU A 219 -8.02 -21.23 6.12
N GLY A 220 -7.30 -20.56 5.20
CA GLY A 220 -6.89 -19.16 5.34
C GLY A 220 -5.53 -18.97 6.01
N ASP A 221 -4.77 -20.04 6.22
CA ASP A 221 -3.45 -19.99 6.82
C ASP A 221 -2.37 -19.60 5.81
N VAL A 222 -1.37 -18.87 6.27
CA VAL A 222 -0.19 -18.49 5.49
C VAL A 222 0.83 -19.64 5.50
N VAL A 223 1.26 -20.07 4.32
CA VAL A 223 2.24 -21.16 4.16
C VAL A 223 3.70 -20.65 4.17
N ASN A 224 3.93 -19.42 3.71
CA ASN A 224 5.24 -18.78 3.62
C ASN A 224 5.26 -17.45 4.41
N PRO A 225 5.45 -17.48 5.73
CA PRO A 225 5.56 -16.26 6.54
C PRO A 225 6.62 -15.29 6.00
N GLY A 226 6.32 -14.00 6.00
CA GLY A 226 7.12 -12.94 5.36
C GLY A 226 6.91 -12.81 3.85
N GLY A 227 6.16 -13.73 3.24
CA GLY A 227 5.93 -13.80 1.81
C GLY A 227 7.20 -14.06 1.00
N THR A 228 7.06 -14.09 -0.32
CA THR A 228 8.17 -14.27 -1.25
C THR A 228 8.08 -13.22 -2.35
N TYR A 229 9.08 -12.34 -2.44
CA TYR A 229 9.17 -11.40 -3.56
C TYR A 229 9.50 -12.15 -4.85
N LEU A 230 8.85 -11.74 -5.96
CA LEU A 230 9.12 -12.33 -7.27
C LEU A 230 10.52 -11.99 -7.82
N ASP A 231 11.13 -10.92 -7.28
CA ASP A 231 12.53 -10.52 -7.49
C ASP A 231 13.13 -10.09 -6.13
N PRO A 232 13.74 -11.04 -5.37
CA PRO A 232 14.25 -10.77 -4.04
C PRO A 232 15.39 -9.74 -3.99
N GLU A 233 16.30 -9.76 -4.97
CA GLU A 233 17.45 -8.84 -5.01
C GLU A 233 16.99 -7.40 -5.23
N ALA A 234 16.10 -7.18 -6.20
CA ALA A 234 15.53 -5.86 -6.44
C ALA A 234 14.66 -5.39 -5.26
N ALA A 235 13.95 -6.31 -4.60
CA ALA A 235 13.15 -6.00 -3.42
C ALA A 235 14.00 -5.52 -2.23
N GLU A 236 15.14 -6.15 -1.96
CA GLU A 236 16.07 -5.73 -0.91
C GLU A 236 16.61 -4.31 -1.17
N ALA A 237 17.09 -4.05 -2.39
CA ALA A 237 17.56 -2.72 -2.79
C ALA A 237 16.45 -1.65 -2.68
N GLY A 238 15.23 -2.00 -3.10
CA GLY A 238 14.06 -1.13 -2.99
C GLY A 238 13.65 -0.83 -1.54
N ALA A 239 13.71 -1.83 -0.65
CA ALA A 239 13.37 -1.67 0.76
C ALA A 239 14.37 -0.73 1.46
N ALA A 240 15.66 -0.85 1.16
CA ALA A 240 16.70 0.06 1.64
C ALA A 240 16.45 1.51 1.16
N ALA A 241 16.05 1.70 -0.10
CA ALA A 241 15.71 3.03 -0.63
C ALA A 241 14.50 3.65 0.10
N VAL A 242 13.50 2.86 0.48
CA VAL A 242 12.34 3.32 1.27
C VAL A 242 12.73 3.71 2.69
N ALA A 243 13.61 2.94 3.34
CA ALA A 243 14.11 3.24 4.68
C ALA A 243 14.76 4.64 4.72
N ASN A 244 15.56 4.96 3.70
CA ASN A 244 16.34 6.20 3.60
C ASN A 244 15.52 7.44 3.17
N GLN A 245 14.22 7.33 2.90
CA GLN A 245 13.39 8.51 2.60
C GLN A 245 13.30 9.45 3.81
N GLY A 246 13.40 10.77 3.57
CA GLY A 246 13.44 11.79 4.62
C GLY A 246 14.83 12.02 5.25
N GLN A 247 15.89 11.41 4.71
CA GLN A 247 17.29 11.69 5.11
C GLN A 247 17.97 12.78 4.27
N LYS A 248 17.34 13.24 3.19
CA LYS A 248 17.84 14.27 2.27
C LYS A 248 16.75 15.28 1.99
#